data_AF-A0A8J1VP89-F1
#
_entry.id   AF-A0A8J1VP89-F1
#
_cell.length_a   1.000
_cell.length_b   1.000
_cell.length_c   1.000
_cell.angle_alpha   90.00
_cell.angle_beta   90.00
_cell.angle_gamma   90.00
#
_symmetry.space_group_name_H-M   'P 1'
#
loop_
_entity.id
_entity.type
_entity.pdbx_description
1 polymer ?
#
loop_
_entity_poly.entity_id
_entity_poly.type
_entity_poly.pdbx_seq_one_letter_code
_entity_poly.pdbx_strand_id
1 'polypeptide(L)'
;MATRVILASSSRTSQHTLPLVRLYATRPAVSDNSTDSRNETIRRSLYPPNTFLPQSASPTGAHHAQHLARVAAVIHSPEVYETIERAWKLYQRHRRELGRRQLTAKFGAMEDACDALDELTGGAGASAAGGGGGRYERLVYTRAMARPDPYAEEKITGRSSTPESRWREARVDGLVPREAWVPTETRGKGWDYEWKRPSSIRS
;
A
#
# COMPACT_ATOMS: atom_id res chain seq x y z
N MET A 1 -47.71 -4.91 -29.78
CA MET A 1 -47.99 -4.60 -28.37
C MET A 1 -46.80 -5.06 -27.54
N ALA A 2 -45.97 -4.13 -27.06
CA ALA A 2 -44.74 -4.43 -26.33
C ALA A 2 -44.76 -3.68 -25.00
N THR A 3 -44.85 -4.44 -23.90
CA THR A 3 -44.82 -3.94 -22.53
C THR A 3 -43.37 -3.78 -22.08
N ARG A 4 -42.94 -2.53 -21.82
CA ARG A 4 -41.70 -2.23 -21.10
C ARG A 4 -42.02 -2.14 -19.61
N VAL A 5 -41.42 -3.01 -18.81
CA VAL A 5 -41.46 -2.93 -17.35
C VAL A 5 -40.22 -2.15 -16.89
N ILE A 6 -40.45 -0.98 -16.29
CA ILE A 6 -39.41 -0.19 -15.60
C ILE A 6 -39.57 -0.48 -14.10
N LEU A 7 -38.60 -1.19 -13.52
CA LEU A 7 -38.49 -1.39 -12.06
C LEU A 7 -37.31 -0.55 -11.57
N ALA A 8 -37.57 0.68 -11.18
CA ALA A 8 -36.64 1.48 -10.38
C ALA A 8 -36.90 1.17 -8.90
N SER A 9 -36.02 0.39 -8.29
CA SER A 9 -36.02 0.17 -6.84
C SER A 9 -35.11 1.21 -6.18
N SER A 10 -35.71 2.30 -5.69
CA SER A 10 -35.02 3.27 -4.84
C SER A 10 -35.01 2.77 -3.39
N SER A 11 -33.91 2.14 -2.97
CA SER A 11 -33.61 1.97 -1.55
C SER A 11 -33.07 3.29 -0.99
N ARG A 12 -33.95 4.07 -0.36
CA ARG A 12 -33.55 5.20 0.49
C ARG A 12 -32.89 4.64 1.76
N THR A 13 -31.58 4.77 1.87
CA THR A 13 -30.88 4.59 3.14
C THR A 13 -31.11 5.83 3.99
N SER A 14 -31.89 5.66 5.06
CA SER A 14 -32.06 6.67 6.11
C SER A 14 -30.72 6.85 6.83
N GLN A 15 -30.02 7.94 6.54
CA GLN A 15 -28.86 8.35 7.32
C GLN A 15 -29.36 9.08 8.58
N HIS A 16 -29.39 8.36 9.71
CA HIS A 16 -29.53 9.00 11.01
C HIS A 16 -28.21 9.69 11.36
N THR A 17 -28.11 10.97 11.04
CA THR A 17 -27.05 11.85 11.55
C THR A 17 -27.37 12.19 13.01
N LEU A 18 -26.66 11.58 13.95
CA LEU A 18 -26.68 12.02 15.34
C LEU A 18 -25.77 13.26 15.49
N PRO A 19 -26.20 14.33 16.18
CA PRO A 19 -25.36 15.52 16.37
C PRO A 19 -24.18 15.20 17.27
N LEU A 20 -22.97 15.44 16.77
CA LEU A 20 -21.72 15.36 17.52
C LEU A 20 -21.61 16.58 18.44
N VAL A 21 -22.20 16.50 19.64
CA VAL A 21 -21.97 17.49 20.69
C VAL A 21 -20.60 17.22 21.31
N ARG A 22 -19.60 18.04 20.97
CA ARG A 22 -18.29 18.05 21.64
C ARG A 22 -18.42 18.76 22.98
N LEU A 23 -18.47 18.00 24.07
CA LEU A 23 -18.24 18.50 25.43
C LEU A 23 -16.74 18.41 25.72
N TYR A 24 -16.10 19.56 25.93
CA TYR A 24 -14.72 19.62 26.41
C TYR A 24 -14.73 19.77 27.94
N ALA A 25 -13.89 18.97 28.61
CA ALA A 25 -13.42 19.17 29.98
C ALA A 25 -14.46 19.10 31.13
N THR A 26 -14.99 17.90 31.38
CA THR A 26 -15.24 17.46 32.76
C THR A 26 -14.62 16.09 32.94
N ARG A 27 -13.77 15.92 33.96
CA ARG A 27 -13.16 14.64 34.32
C ARG A 27 -14.26 13.79 34.97
N PRO A 28 -14.76 12.72 34.31
CA PRO A 28 -15.74 11.87 34.96
C PRO A 28 -15.06 11.17 36.14
N ALA A 29 -15.75 11.14 37.27
CA ALA A 29 -15.36 10.37 38.42
C ALA A 29 -15.06 8.92 37.97
N VAL A 30 -13.92 8.39 38.40
CA VAL A 30 -13.48 7.04 38.06
C VAL A 30 -14.50 6.07 38.64
N SER A 31 -15.38 5.57 37.77
CA SER A 31 -16.06 4.31 37.99
C SER A 31 -15.17 3.24 37.37
N ASP A 32 -14.75 2.26 38.17
CA ASP A 32 -13.95 1.10 37.75
C ASP A 32 -14.64 0.22 36.69
N ASN A 33 -15.83 0.61 36.23
CA ASN A 33 -16.62 -0.10 35.22
C ASN A 33 -16.44 0.43 33.78
N SER A 34 -15.65 1.51 33.56
CA SER A 34 -15.58 2.14 32.23
C SER A 34 -14.70 1.41 31.21
N THR A 35 -13.67 0.69 31.65
CA THR A 35 -12.86 -0.16 30.76
C THR A 35 -13.64 -1.40 30.34
N ASP A 36 -14.51 -1.90 31.21
CA ASP A 36 -15.37 -3.05 30.93
C ASP A 36 -16.47 -2.71 29.93
N SER A 37 -17.03 -1.49 29.93
CA SER A 37 -18.06 -1.11 28.94
C SER A 37 -17.54 -1.05 27.50
N ARG A 38 -16.31 -0.57 27.29
CA ARG A 38 -15.65 -0.56 25.98
C ARG A 38 -15.27 -1.99 25.56
N ASN A 39 -14.74 -2.78 26.47
CA ASN A 39 -14.43 -4.19 26.21
C ASN A 39 -15.69 -4.99 25.89
N GLU A 40 -16.81 -4.73 26.58
CA GLU A 40 -18.10 -5.36 26.33
C GLU A 40 -18.70 -4.94 24.98
N THR A 41 -18.50 -3.69 24.56
CA THR A 41 -18.88 -3.23 23.22
C THR A 41 -18.08 -3.97 22.13
N ILE A 42 -16.77 -4.19 22.35
CA ILE A 42 -15.91 -4.97 21.46
C ILE A 42 -16.30 -6.44 21.48
N ARG A 43 -16.60 -7.02 22.65
CA ARG A 43 -17.07 -8.41 22.76
C ARG A 43 -18.41 -8.59 22.04
N ARG A 44 -19.35 -7.67 22.21
CA ARG A 44 -20.67 -7.71 21.55
C ARG A 44 -20.58 -7.51 20.03
N SER A 45 -19.58 -6.78 19.54
CA SER A 45 -19.36 -6.62 18.10
C SER A 45 -18.67 -7.83 17.47
N LEU A 46 -17.68 -8.42 18.15
CA LEU A 46 -16.96 -9.61 17.68
C LEU A 46 -17.77 -10.90 17.87
N TYR A 47 -18.54 -10.98 18.95
CA TYR A 47 -19.38 -12.11 19.33
C TYR A 47 -20.80 -11.61 19.62
N PRO A 48 -21.60 -11.34 18.57
CA PRO A 48 -23.00 -10.97 18.75
C PRO A 48 -23.70 -12.04 19.61
N PRO A 49 -24.61 -11.68 20.53
CA PRO A 49 -25.37 -12.68 21.32
C PRO A 49 -26.14 -13.66 20.42
N ASN A 50 -26.37 -13.25 19.18
CA ASN A 50 -26.95 -13.99 18.06
C ASN A 50 -25.99 -15.03 17.45
N THR A 51 -24.83 -15.33 18.05
CA THR A 51 -23.74 -16.13 17.43
C THR A 51 -24.22 -17.49 16.88
N PHE A 52 -25.22 -18.10 17.52
CA PHE A 52 -25.77 -19.40 17.10
C PHE A 52 -26.99 -19.30 16.16
N LEU A 53 -27.42 -18.09 15.79
CA LEU A 53 -28.52 -17.91 14.84
C LEU A 53 -28.04 -18.11 13.39
N PRO A 54 -28.87 -18.71 12.50
CA PRO A 54 -28.50 -18.96 11.10
C PRO A 54 -28.19 -17.71 10.29
N GLN A 55 -28.59 -16.53 10.76
CA GLN A 55 -28.39 -15.23 10.12
C GLN A 55 -27.27 -14.40 10.77
N SER A 56 -26.53 -14.96 11.73
CA SER A 56 -25.46 -14.26 12.43
C SER A 56 -24.32 -13.88 11.49
N ALA A 57 -23.61 -12.79 11.80
CA ALA A 57 -22.36 -12.43 11.13
C ALA A 57 -21.11 -12.88 11.95
N SER A 58 -21.32 -13.72 12.98
CA SER A 58 -20.26 -14.13 13.89
C SER A 58 -19.25 -15.04 13.20
N PRO A 59 -17.94 -14.74 13.27
CA PRO A 59 -16.88 -15.56 12.66
C PRO A 59 -16.71 -16.93 13.33
N THR A 60 -17.20 -17.09 14.56
CA THR A 60 -17.14 -18.34 15.35
C THR A 60 -18.51 -19.03 15.48
N GLY A 61 -19.53 -18.54 14.78
CA GLY A 61 -20.89 -19.04 14.85
C GLY A 61 -21.12 -20.37 14.12
N ALA A 62 -22.20 -21.06 14.51
CA ALA A 62 -22.62 -22.33 13.91
C ALA A 62 -22.77 -22.22 12.38
N HIS A 63 -22.32 -23.26 11.68
CA HIS A 63 -22.47 -23.42 10.23
C HIS A 63 -23.87 -22.94 9.76
N HIS A 64 -23.93 -21.94 8.89
CA HIS A 64 -25.21 -21.44 8.38
C HIS A 64 -25.93 -22.57 7.65
N ALA A 65 -27.11 -22.97 8.14
CA ALA A 65 -27.90 -24.03 7.52
C ALA A 65 -28.21 -23.74 6.03
N GLN A 66 -28.32 -22.46 5.66
CA GLN A 66 -28.58 -22.02 4.28
C GLN A 66 -27.30 -21.72 3.47
N HIS A 67 -26.09 -21.91 4.02
CA HIS A 67 -24.83 -21.63 3.29
C HIS A 67 -24.80 -22.38 1.95
N LEU A 68 -25.05 -23.69 1.98
CA LEU A 68 -25.05 -24.52 0.79
C LEU A 68 -26.10 -24.09 -0.23
N ALA A 69 -27.29 -23.68 0.23
CA ALA A 69 -28.35 -23.15 -0.65
C ALA A 69 -27.93 -21.82 -1.32
N ARG A 70 -27.26 -20.93 -0.60
CA ARG A 70 -26.73 -19.67 -1.15
C ARG A 70 -25.59 -19.91 -2.14
N VAL A 71 -24.68 -20.83 -1.80
CA VAL A 71 -23.58 -21.24 -2.69
C VAL A 71 -24.15 -21.85 -3.96
N ALA A 72 -25.13 -22.76 -3.86
CA ALA A 72 -25.79 -23.38 -5.02
C ALA A 72 -26.61 -22.38 -5.86
N ALA A 73 -27.17 -21.32 -5.25
CA ALA A 73 -27.87 -20.27 -5.98
C ALA A 73 -26.93 -19.42 -6.87
N VAL A 74 -25.67 -19.26 -6.46
CA VAL A 74 -24.65 -18.51 -7.23
C VAL A 74 -23.89 -19.43 -8.18
N ILE A 75 -23.59 -20.65 -7.73
CA ILE A 75 -22.79 -21.64 -8.43
C ILE A 75 -23.71 -22.76 -8.90
N HIS A 76 -24.02 -22.74 -10.19
CA HIS A 76 -24.93 -23.68 -10.83
C HIS A 76 -24.41 -25.13 -10.83
N SER A 77 -23.09 -25.32 -10.91
CA SER A 77 -22.46 -26.65 -10.88
C SER A 77 -21.06 -26.62 -10.23
N PRO A 78 -20.62 -27.73 -9.59
CA PRO A 78 -19.29 -27.81 -9.00
C PRO A 78 -18.18 -27.72 -10.08
N GLU A 79 -18.42 -28.25 -11.27
CA GLU A 79 -17.49 -28.19 -12.40
C GLU A 79 -17.20 -26.74 -12.83
N VAL A 80 -18.22 -25.87 -12.82
CA VAL A 80 -18.06 -24.44 -13.13
C VAL A 80 -17.16 -23.78 -12.09
N TYR A 81 -17.35 -24.09 -10.81
CA TYR A 81 -16.50 -23.58 -9.75
C TYR A 81 -15.03 -24.00 -9.91
N GLU A 82 -14.78 -25.29 -10.12
CA GLU A 82 -13.42 -25.81 -10.34
C GLU A 82 -12.76 -25.18 -11.56
N THR A 83 -13.54 -24.97 -12.62
CA THR A 83 -13.05 -24.34 -13.85
C THR A 83 -12.66 -22.89 -13.61
N ILE A 84 -13.49 -22.11 -12.91
CA ILE A 84 -13.21 -20.72 -12.54
C ILE A 84 -11.96 -20.66 -11.66
N GLU A 85 -11.85 -21.53 -10.65
CA GLU A 85 -10.67 -21.56 -9.79
C GLU A 85 -9.40 -21.89 -10.57
N ARG A 86 -9.45 -22.90 -11.45
CA ARG A 86 -8.30 -23.31 -12.26
C ARG A 86 -7.88 -22.20 -13.19
N ALA A 87 -8.83 -21.56 -13.87
CA ALA A 87 -8.59 -20.41 -14.73
C ALA A 87 -7.98 -19.23 -13.95
N TRP A 88 -8.49 -18.93 -12.76
CA TRP A 88 -7.96 -17.87 -11.90
C TRP A 88 -6.53 -18.16 -11.42
N LYS A 89 -6.25 -19.37 -10.94
CA LYS A 89 -4.90 -19.80 -10.54
C LYS A 89 -3.92 -19.73 -11.72
N LEU A 90 -4.35 -20.15 -12.91
CA LEU A 90 -3.57 -20.03 -14.15
C LEU A 90 -3.29 -18.57 -14.52
N TYR A 91 -4.30 -17.71 -14.47
CA TYR A 91 -4.15 -16.27 -14.71
C TYR A 91 -3.15 -15.62 -13.72
N GLN A 92 -3.26 -15.93 -12.43
CA GLN A 92 -2.31 -15.46 -11.41
C GLN A 92 -0.88 -15.95 -11.69
N ARG A 93 -0.70 -17.20 -12.15
CA ARG A 93 0.59 -17.72 -12.59
C ARG A 93 1.14 -16.90 -13.76
N HIS A 94 0.36 -16.67 -14.80
CA HIS A 94 0.78 -15.87 -15.96
C HIS A 94 1.16 -14.44 -15.55
N ARG A 95 0.39 -13.78 -14.66
CA ARG A 95 0.75 -12.45 -14.14
C ARG A 95 2.10 -12.44 -13.42
N ARG A 96 2.37 -13.46 -12.60
CA ARG A 96 3.68 -13.59 -11.92
C ARG A 96 4.81 -13.84 -12.90
N GLU A 97 4.61 -14.70 -13.90
CA GLU A 97 5.61 -14.97 -14.94
C GLU A 97 5.91 -13.73 -15.78
N LEU A 98 4.89 -12.97 -16.16
CA LEU A 98 5.05 -11.70 -16.86
C LEU A 98 5.83 -10.68 -16.02
N GLY A 99 5.47 -10.53 -14.74
CA GLY A 99 6.20 -9.66 -13.82
C GLY A 99 7.67 -10.08 -13.66
N ARG A 100 7.93 -11.39 -13.52
CA ARG A 100 9.30 -11.93 -13.46
C ARG A 100 10.09 -11.63 -14.73
N ARG A 101 9.52 -11.88 -15.91
CA ARG A 101 10.17 -11.57 -17.21
C ARG A 101 10.53 -10.11 -17.34
N GLN A 102 9.65 -9.21 -16.91
CA GLN A 102 9.92 -7.77 -16.92
C GLN A 102 11.04 -7.40 -15.94
N LEU A 103 11.04 -7.97 -14.73
CA LEU A 103 12.09 -7.73 -13.75
C LEU A 103 13.44 -8.26 -14.22
N THR A 104 13.50 -9.47 -14.78
CA THR A 104 14.74 -10.05 -15.33
C THR A 104 15.27 -9.23 -16.50
N ALA A 105 14.40 -8.73 -17.38
CA ALA A 105 14.81 -7.87 -18.49
C ALA A 105 15.38 -6.52 -17.99
N LYS A 106 14.73 -5.90 -16.99
CA LYS A 106 15.22 -4.66 -16.36
C LYS A 106 16.55 -4.88 -15.64
N PHE A 107 16.69 -6.01 -14.97
CA PHE A 107 17.92 -6.38 -14.27
C PHE A 107 19.07 -6.63 -15.26
N GLY A 108 18.84 -7.40 -16.33
CA GLY A 108 19.85 -7.59 -17.38
C GLY A 108 20.28 -6.27 -18.01
N ALA A 109 19.33 -5.39 -18.36
CA ALA A 109 19.66 -4.07 -18.88
C ALA A 109 20.45 -3.19 -17.88
N MET A 110 20.28 -3.41 -16.56
CA MET A 110 21.06 -2.74 -15.52
C MET A 110 22.48 -3.30 -15.45
N GLU A 111 22.66 -4.62 -15.54
CA GLU A 111 23.98 -5.25 -15.63
C GLU A 111 24.75 -4.76 -16.86
N ASP A 112 24.12 -4.80 -18.03
CA ASP A 112 24.70 -4.29 -19.28
C ASP A 112 25.16 -2.82 -19.16
N ALA A 113 24.35 -1.98 -18.51
CA ALA A 113 24.69 -0.57 -18.28
C ALA A 113 25.86 -0.40 -17.28
N CYS A 114 25.97 -1.28 -16.29
CA CYS A 114 27.05 -1.26 -15.32
C CYS A 114 28.37 -1.72 -15.94
N ASP A 115 28.33 -2.75 -16.79
CA ASP A 115 29.48 -3.23 -17.56
C ASP A 115 29.96 -2.15 -18.52
N ALA A 116 29.05 -1.49 -19.24
CA ALA A 116 29.39 -0.35 -20.09
C ALA A 116 30.02 0.81 -19.30
N LEU A 117 29.56 1.07 -18.06
CA LEU A 117 30.18 2.06 -17.18
C LEU A 117 31.56 1.64 -16.68
N ASP A 118 31.76 0.35 -16.41
CA ASP A 118 33.05 -0.24 -16.05
C ASP A 118 34.07 -0.01 -17.16
N GLU A 119 33.70 -0.35 -18.40
CA GLU A 119 34.52 -0.13 -19.60
C GLU A 119 34.87 1.35 -19.80
N LEU A 120 33.89 2.25 -19.69
CA LEU A 120 34.11 3.69 -19.87
C LEU A 120 35.02 4.31 -18.80
N THR A 121 35.05 3.73 -17.60
CA THR A 121 35.91 4.19 -16.49
C THR A 121 37.28 3.51 -16.44
N GLY A 122 37.61 2.70 -17.45
CA GLY A 122 38.88 2.00 -17.58
C GLY A 122 38.92 0.61 -16.93
N GLY A 123 37.82 0.13 -16.36
CA GLY A 123 37.72 -1.19 -15.74
C GLY A 123 38.68 -1.41 -14.56
N ALA A 124 38.57 -2.56 -13.89
CA ALA A 124 39.50 -2.95 -12.83
C ALA A 124 40.93 -3.24 -13.36
N GLY A 125 41.08 -3.48 -14.66
CA GLY A 125 42.34 -3.85 -15.30
C GLY A 125 43.24 -2.68 -15.74
N ALA A 126 42.71 -1.49 -16.04
CA ALA A 126 43.54 -0.41 -16.58
C ALA A 126 44.30 0.41 -15.54
N SER A 127 43.85 0.44 -14.27
CA SER A 127 44.54 1.18 -13.21
C SER A 127 45.88 0.56 -12.78
N ALA A 128 46.13 -0.70 -13.12
CA ALA A 128 47.39 -1.39 -12.80
C ALA A 128 48.51 -1.15 -13.84
N ALA A 129 48.18 -0.71 -15.05
CA ALA A 129 49.11 -0.64 -16.18
C ALA A 129 49.64 0.77 -16.48
N GLY A 130 49.56 1.72 -15.54
CA GLY A 130 50.24 3.03 -15.63
C GLY A 130 49.78 3.99 -16.75
N GLY A 131 48.83 3.59 -17.59
CA GLY A 131 48.22 4.40 -18.66
C GLY A 131 46.75 4.67 -18.36
N GLY A 132 46.48 5.50 -17.35
CA GLY A 132 45.12 5.88 -16.98
C GLY A 132 44.42 6.64 -18.11
N GLY A 133 43.21 6.22 -18.48
CA GLY A 133 42.46 6.91 -19.52
C GLY A 133 41.08 6.34 -19.80
N GLY A 134 40.33 5.92 -18.77
CA GLY A 134 38.88 5.87 -18.92
C GLY A 134 38.38 7.26 -19.36
N ARG A 135 37.33 7.32 -20.19
CA ARG A 135 36.71 8.61 -20.58
C ARG A 135 36.21 9.39 -19.36
N TYR A 136 35.91 8.67 -18.27
CA TYR A 136 35.44 9.20 -17.01
C TYR A 136 36.24 8.63 -15.83
N GLU A 137 36.17 9.32 -14.70
CA GLU A 137 36.81 8.91 -13.46
C GLU A 137 36.17 7.64 -12.87
N ARG A 138 37.00 6.73 -12.35
CA ARG A 138 36.57 5.49 -11.69
C ARG A 138 35.63 5.69 -10.51
N LEU A 139 35.70 6.85 -9.86
CA LEU A 139 34.82 7.21 -8.73
C LEU A 139 33.33 7.18 -9.10
N VAL A 140 32.98 7.40 -10.37
CA VAL A 140 31.59 7.33 -10.82
C VAL A 140 31.04 5.91 -10.69
N TYR A 141 31.82 4.92 -11.13
CA TYR A 141 31.47 3.50 -11.01
C TYR A 141 31.41 3.07 -9.55
N THR A 142 32.42 3.42 -8.74
CA THR A 142 32.45 3.02 -7.33
C THR A 142 31.29 3.61 -6.54
N ARG A 143 30.90 4.86 -6.82
CA ARG A 143 29.74 5.51 -6.20
C ARG A 143 28.43 4.90 -6.65
N ALA A 144 28.29 4.53 -7.93
CA ALA A 144 27.09 3.87 -8.43
C ALA A 144 26.89 2.47 -7.80
N MET A 145 27.98 1.75 -7.54
CA MET A 145 27.99 0.43 -6.90
C MET A 145 27.92 0.50 -5.36
N ALA A 146 28.12 1.68 -4.78
CA ALA A 146 28.06 1.86 -3.34
C ALA A 146 26.65 1.55 -2.86
N ARG A 147 26.53 0.55 -1.98
CA ARG A 147 25.28 0.29 -1.28
C ARG A 147 25.07 1.39 -0.24
N PRO A 148 23.95 2.12 -0.26
CA PRO A 148 23.64 3.02 0.83
C PRO A 148 23.56 2.18 2.11
N ASP A 149 24.26 2.61 3.16
CA ASP A 149 24.20 1.96 4.47
C ASP A 149 22.79 2.17 5.04
N PRO A 150 21.99 1.11 5.25
CA PRO A 150 20.63 1.24 5.75
C PRO A 150 20.56 1.73 7.21
N TYR A 151 21.70 1.75 7.91
CA TYR A 151 21.83 2.21 9.30
C TYR A 151 22.71 3.45 9.43
N ALA A 152 23.15 4.05 8.31
CA ALA A 152 23.78 5.35 8.36
C ALA A 152 22.72 6.39 8.75
N GLU A 153 22.53 6.56 10.06
CA GLU A 153 21.82 7.69 10.61
C GLU A 153 22.60 8.95 10.23
N GLU A 154 22.14 9.65 9.18
CA GLU A 154 22.49 11.06 9.03
C GLU A 154 22.01 11.75 10.30
N LYS A 155 22.93 12.03 11.21
CA LYS A 155 22.66 12.82 12.41
C LYS A 155 22.24 14.20 11.92
N ILE A 156 20.94 14.42 11.76
CA ILE A 156 20.35 15.74 11.57
C ILE A 156 20.52 16.45 12.92
N THR A 157 21.70 16.99 13.14
CA THR A 157 22.06 17.77 14.33
C THR A 157 21.40 19.15 14.23
N GLY A 158 20.09 19.19 14.41
CA GLY A 158 19.31 20.42 14.37
C GLY A 158 17.96 20.23 15.03
N ARG A 159 17.71 20.97 16.11
CA ARG A 159 16.41 21.08 16.77
C ARG A 159 15.39 21.53 15.71
N SER A 160 14.40 20.68 15.42
CA SER A 160 13.43 20.72 14.31
C SER A 160 12.42 21.89 14.36
N SER A 161 12.91 23.11 14.48
CA SER A 161 12.07 24.32 14.57
C SER A 161 11.61 24.82 13.20
N THR A 162 12.41 24.62 12.13
CA THR A 162 12.06 25.12 10.80
C THR A 162 11.26 24.08 9.98
N PRO A 163 10.27 24.52 9.17
CA PRO A 163 9.56 23.62 8.24
C PRO A 163 10.52 22.93 7.26
N GLU A 164 11.67 23.54 6.99
CA GLU A 164 12.76 22.95 6.20
C GLU A 164 13.41 21.75 6.88
N SER A 165 13.67 21.84 8.19
CA SER A 165 14.23 20.74 8.98
C SER A 165 13.24 19.58 9.07
N ARG A 166 11.95 19.86 9.24
CA ARG A 166 10.89 18.84 9.20
C ARG A 166 10.75 18.17 7.83
N TRP A 167 10.92 18.91 6.74
CA TRP A 167 10.88 18.35 5.38
C TRP A 167 12.08 17.46 5.06
N ARG A 168 13.27 17.79 5.57
CA ARG A 168 14.46 16.94 5.46
C ARG A 168 14.34 15.70 6.35
N GLU A 169 13.88 15.86 7.59
CA GLU A 169 13.69 14.79 8.58
C GLU A 169 12.56 13.80 8.19
N ALA A 170 11.56 14.24 7.41
CA ALA A 170 10.52 13.36 6.88
C ALA A 170 11.00 12.35 5.82
N ARG A 171 12.20 12.56 5.25
CA ARG A 171 12.80 11.70 4.22
C ARG A 171 13.84 10.81 4.89
N VAL A 172 13.47 9.55 5.13
CA VAL A 172 14.48 8.52 5.41
C VAL A 172 15.25 8.32 4.10
N ASP A 173 16.55 8.63 4.12
CA ASP A 173 17.38 8.49 2.93
C ASP A 173 17.45 7.00 2.54
N GLY A 174 17.31 6.71 1.24
CA GLY A 174 17.26 5.34 0.72
C GLY A 174 15.90 4.63 0.72
N LEU A 175 14.81 5.25 1.21
CA LEU A 175 13.45 4.72 1.07
C LEU A 175 12.63 5.47 0.01
N VAL A 176 11.64 4.79 -0.57
CA VAL A 176 10.70 5.37 -1.55
C VAL A 176 10.11 6.68 -1.00
N PRO A 177 10.06 7.78 -1.79
CA PRO A 177 9.54 9.05 -1.31
C PRO A 177 8.12 8.91 -0.75
N ARG A 178 7.84 9.56 0.39
CA ARG A 178 6.47 9.55 0.99
C ARG A 178 5.41 10.15 0.06
N GLU A 179 5.81 11.04 -0.84
CA GLU A 179 4.93 11.65 -1.85
C GLU A 179 4.61 10.70 -3.01
N ALA A 180 5.31 9.57 -3.13
CA ALA A 180 4.97 8.53 -4.11
C ALA A 180 3.74 7.77 -3.59
N TRP A 181 2.56 8.29 -3.93
CA TRP A 181 1.29 7.71 -3.50
C TRP A 181 1.02 6.36 -4.15
N VAL A 182 0.34 5.50 -3.40
CA VAL A 182 -0.21 4.25 -3.94
C VAL A 182 -1.37 4.60 -4.88
N PRO A 183 -1.47 3.99 -6.07
CA PRO A 183 -2.60 4.19 -6.96
C PRO A 183 -3.93 3.93 -6.26
N THR A 184 -4.90 4.83 -6.44
CA THR A 184 -6.27 4.72 -5.91
C THR A 184 -7.28 4.49 -7.02
N GLU A 185 -8.38 3.80 -6.71
CA GLU A 185 -9.43 3.44 -7.69
C GLU A 185 -10.12 4.66 -8.33
N THR A 186 -10.25 5.76 -7.59
CA THR A 186 -10.82 7.01 -8.10
C THR A 186 -9.71 8.03 -8.35
N ARG A 187 -9.90 8.84 -9.39
CA ARG A 187 -9.04 10.01 -9.63
C ARG A 187 -9.25 11.01 -8.49
N GLY A 188 -8.22 11.20 -7.67
CA GLY A 188 -8.21 12.23 -6.63
C GLY A 188 -8.00 13.63 -7.20
N LYS A 189 -7.32 14.49 -6.43
CA LYS A 189 -7.00 15.88 -6.81
C LYS A 189 -6.12 16.02 -8.06
N GLY A 190 -5.59 14.91 -8.61
CA GLY A 190 -4.74 14.89 -9.80
C GLY A 190 -3.29 15.24 -9.47
N TRP A 191 -2.53 15.62 -10.49
CA TRP A 191 -1.14 16.06 -10.34
C TRP A 191 -1.06 17.53 -9.91
N ASP A 192 -0.21 17.84 -8.93
CA ASP A 192 0.01 19.22 -8.48
C ASP A 192 1.11 19.90 -9.33
N TYR A 193 0.68 20.70 -10.32
CA TYR A 193 1.59 21.48 -11.16
C TYR A 193 2.19 22.70 -10.44
N GLU A 194 1.61 23.12 -9.31
CA GLU A 194 2.08 24.25 -8.52
C GLU A 194 3.03 23.82 -7.39
N TRP A 195 3.42 22.53 -7.38
CA TRP A 195 4.32 22.00 -6.36
C TRP A 195 5.61 22.82 -6.27
N LYS A 196 5.87 23.41 -5.10
CA LYS A 196 7.08 24.15 -4.79
C LYS A 196 7.86 23.44 -3.70
N ARG A 197 9.19 23.38 -3.86
CA ARG A 197 10.07 22.90 -2.80
C ARG A 197 9.86 23.79 -1.55
N PRO A 198 9.62 23.22 -0.36
CA PRO A 198 9.34 24.01 0.85
C PRO A 198 10.44 25.01 1.27
N SER A 199 11.64 24.94 0.69
CA SER A 199 12.75 25.89 0.91
C SER A 199 12.80 27.05 -0.11
N SER A 200 11.83 27.15 -1.02
CA SER A 200 11.77 28.22 -2.03
C SER A 200 11.01 29.47 -1.55
N ILE A 201 10.41 29.40 -0.36
CA ILE A 201 9.93 30.58 0.36
C ILE A 201 11.17 31.21 1.02
N ARG A 202 11.86 32.09 0.29
CA ARG A 202 12.92 32.97 0.83
C ARG A 202 12.40 34.40 0.91
N SER A 203 12.86 35.06 1.98
CA SER A 203 12.81 36.49 2.35
C SER A 203 11.43 37.12 2.54
#